data_AF-A0AAJ2L9C8-F1
#
_entry.id   AF-A0AAJ2L9C8-F1
#
_cell.length_a   1.000
_cell.length_b   1.000
_cell.length_c   1.000
_cell.angle_alpha   90.00
_cell.angle_beta   90.00
_cell.angle_gamma   90.00
#
_symmetry.space_group_name_H-M   'P 1'
#
loop_
_entity.id
_entity.type
_entity.pdbx_description
1 polymer ?
#
loop_
_entity_poly.entity_id
_entity_poly.type
_entity_poly.pdbx_seq_one_letter_code
_entity_poly.pdbx_strand_id
1 'polypeptide(L)'
;MKKFYVFLLSLVLLTLSISCEKDANTPGPDPQPTEQPDVTPVGNPVGTAVSVTIGPAGGHIESGDQRVRIDIPAGALASSQTISVQPLDENHCPGGSGAAFRLMPHGLTFAKPATITFRYEQEDMTDTDPELLRVAFQSDARGWYSPSTSRVDTTARLVIASTTHFSDWTILKSAVIDPSVQAIDPGASANLSVRAHIEVHEPDGKDIPVFTKIDSKFVDKWTVQGAGHIEDNDNATATYTAPERIPATNPQVVTVVLSQTINNVKRQIKLHAKIYVLGEGLVFRINGGQWIPTTSPLGLSKVVHGNIKRLLVTSGLSAPGLFASVTLSWPEMSEKVNSYIMPWQLKTNDNEMRIPIIYLTTNPKGTPLYAFFYEQNKATYPSPGNLQIAKIGLTTDDYYIGSFTLKRAGILEYSGGTDQVFDGIAEVEGYFRLKVGRSF
;
A
#
# COMPACT_ATOMS: atom_id res chain seq x y z
N MET A 1 35.66 -37.23 58.30
CA MET A 1 36.63 -36.95 57.22
C MET A 1 36.23 -37.77 55.99
N LYS A 2 36.17 -37.12 54.81
CA LYS A 2 36.02 -37.64 53.42
C LYS A 2 34.74 -38.46 53.13
N LYS A 3 33.66 -37.84 52.62
CA LYS A 3 33.32 -37.41 51.23
C LYS A 3 32.69 -38.57 50.43
N PHE A 4 31.71 -38.42 49.53
CA PHE A 4 30.57 -37.52 49.30
C PHE A 4 29.85 -38.14 48.08
N TYR A 5 28.54 -38.39 48.17
CA TYR A 5 27.52 -38.44 47.10
C TYR A 5 27.60 -39.48 45.96
N VAL A 6 26.63 -40.41 45.96
CA VAL A 6 26.12 -41.13 44.78
C VAL A 6 24.62 -41.44 44.98
N PHE A 7 23.82 -41.07 43.96
CA PHE A 7 22.50 -41.55 43.50
C PHE A 7 21.31 -41.65 44.49
N LEU A 8 20.23 -40.87 44.29
CA LEU A 8 19.06 -41.11 43.39
C LEU A 8 18.05 -42.12 43.98
N LEU A 9 16.77 -41.76 43.85
CA LEU A 9 15.54 -42.55 44.09
C LEU A 9 14.89 -42.49 45.50
N SER A 10 13.90 -41.62 45.66
CA SER A 10 12.74 -41.77 46.55
C SER A 10 11.53 -41.21 45.80
N LEU A 11 10.49 -41.95 45.40
CA LEU A 11 9.57 -42.81 46.15
C LEU A 11 8.88 -42.10 47.33
N VAL A 12 7.85 -41.33 47.00
CA VAL A 12 6.45 -41.58 47.42
C VAL A 12 6.21 -41.83 48.92
N LEU A 13 5.53 -40.91 49.62
CA LEU A 13 4.11 -41.01 50.04
C LEU A 13 3.77 -40.10 51.25
N LEU A 14 2.63 -39.41 51.14
CA LEU A 14 1.65 -39.02 52.16
C LEU A 14 2.01 -38.08 53.32
N THR A 15 1.33 -36.93 53.32
CA THR A 15 0.47 -36.32 54.38
C THR A 15 0.14 -34.91 53.85
N LEU A 16 -0.99 -34.23 54.04
CA LEU A 16 -2.23 -34.42 54.78
C LEU A 16 -3.15 -33.29 54.28
N SER A 17 -4.44 -33.57 54.13
CA SER A 17 -5.50 -32.62 53.78
C SER A 17 -5.69 -31.50 54.81
N ILE A 18 -5.77 -30.25 54.33
CA ILE A 18 -6.58 -29.19 54.96
C ILE A 18 -7.43 -28.54 53.87
N SER A 19 -8.73 -28.63 54.13
CA SER A 19 -9.84 -28.03 53.39
C SER A 19 -9.76 -26.50 53.41
N CYS A 20 -9.98 -25.87 52.26
CA CYS A 20 -10.53 -24.53 52.14
C CYS A 20 -11.51 -24.56 50.97
N GLU A 21 -12.81 -24.52 51.28
CA GLU A 21 -13.84 -24.15 50.32
C GLU A 21 -13.48 -22.76 49.79
N LYS A 22 -13.16 -22.69 48.50
CA LYS A 22 -13.05 -21.43 47.78
C LYS A 22 -14.33 -21.30 46.97
N ASP A 23 -15.16 -20.35 47.39
CA ASP A 23 -16.37 -19.97 46.67
C ASP A 23 -16.09 -19.90 45.17
N ALA A 24 -16.94 -20.58 44.41
CA ALA A 24 -16.93 -20.56 42.96
C ALA A 24 -17.30 -19.15 42.48
N ASN A 25 -16.30 -18.27 42.41
CA ASN A 25 -16.37 -17.07 41.60
C ASN A 25 -16.59 -17.52 40.16
N THR A 26 -17.84 -17.43 39.72
CA THR A 26 -18.21 -17.43 38.31
C THR A 26 -17.29 -16.41 37.63
N PRO A 27 -16.54 -16.78 36.59
CA PRO A 27 -15.84 -15.78 35.78
C PRO A 27 -16.91 -14.81 35.30
N GLY A 28 -16.86 -13.56 35.78
CA GLY A 28 -17.61 -12.49 35.14
C GLY A 28 -17.20 -12.43 33.67
N PRO A 29 -18.08 -11.94 32.78
CA PRO A 29 -17.66 -11.69 31.40
C PRO A 29 -16.38 -10.86 31.44
N ASP A 30 -15.35 -11.32 30.73
CA ASP A 30 -14.13 -10.55 30.50
C ASP A 30 -14.55 -9.14 30.08
N PRO A 31 -13.92 -8.07 30.60
CA PRO A 31 -14.20 -6.74 30.10
C PRO A 31 -13.94 -6.75 28.59
N GLN A 32 -15.01 -6.57 27.81
CA GLN A 32 -14.88 -6.34 26.37
C GLN A 32 -13.83 -5.23 26.19
N PRO A 33 -12.83 -5.40 25.31
CA PRO A 33 -11.95 -4.32 24.93
C PRO A 33 -12.82 -3.12 24.57
N THR A 34 -12.61 -1.99 25.22
CA THR A 34 -13.20 -0.72 24.77
C THR A 34 -12.53 -0.40 23.45
N GLU A 35 -13.16 -0.78 22.34
CA GLU A 35 -12.67 -0.59 20.98
C GLU A 35 -12.67 0.91 20.66
N GLN A 36 -11.50 1.53 20.78
CA GLN A 36 -11.31 2.95 20.52
C GLN A 36 -11.04 3.18 19.02
N PRO A 37 -11.60 4.24 18.40
CA PRO A 37 -11.23 4.61 17.03
C PRO A 37 -9.73 4.83 16.88
N ASP A 38 -9.18 4.39 15.75
CA ASP A 38 -7.78 4.62 15.39
C ASP A 38 -7.51 6.13 15.29
N VAL A 39 -6.67 6.63 16.21
CA VAL A 39 -6.29 8.04 16.29
C VAL A 39 -5.07 8.30 15.42
N THR A 40 -5.17 9.27 14.51
CA THR A 40 -4.08 9.62 13.58
C THR A 40 -3.91 11.15 13.47
N PRO A 41 -2.80 11.65 12.88
CA PRO A 41 -2.65 13.08 12.63
C PRO A 41 -3.74 13.65 11.71
N VAL A 42 -3.89 14.97 11.72
CA VAL A 42 -4.80 15.71 10.82
C VAL A 42 -3.99 16.18 9.61
N GLY A 43 -4.50 15.97 8.40
CA GLY A 43 -3.81 16.38 7.17
C GLY A 43 -3.70 17.90 7.03
N ASN A 44 -2.68 18.37 6.33
CA ASN A 44 -2.51 19.79 6.00
C ASN A 44 -3.19 20.11 4.67
N PRO A 45 -3.95 21.20 4.57
CA PRO A 45 -4.53 21.60 3.29
C PRO A 45 -3.45 21.94 2.26
N VAL A 46 -3.63 21.44 1.05
CA VAL A 46 -2.75 21.71 -0.10
C VAL A 46 -3.57 22.17 -1.30
N GLY A 47 -2.89 22.74 -2.29
CA GLY A 47 -3.55 23.28 -3.48
C GLY A 47 -4.53 24.41 -3.17
N THR A 48 -5.32 24.77 -4.18
CA THR A 48 -6.30 25.86 -4.10
C THR A 48 -7.63 25.33 -3.58
N ALA A 49 -8.19 25.99 -2.55
CA ALA A 49 -9.55 25.72 -2.10
C ALA A 49 -10.57 26.21 -3.15
N VAL A 50 -11.58 25.39 -3.43
CA VAL A 50 -12.77 25.82 -4.17
C VAL A 50 -13.79 26.28 -3.15
N SER A 51 -14.43 27.43 -3.38
CA SER A 51 -15.38 28.05 -2.45
C SER A 51 -16.62 28.57 -3.17
N VAL A 52 -17.79 28.42 -2.56
CA VAL A 52 -19.06 28.96 -3.06
C VAL A 52 -19.97 29.37 -1.89
N THR A 53 -20.72 30.45 -2.05
CA THR A 53 -21.73 30.86 -1.07
C THR A 53 -23.05 30.14 -1.36
N ILE A 54 -23.50 29.31 -0.40
CA ILE A 54 -24.75 28.54 -0.49
C ILE A 54 -25.73 29.05 0.54
N GLY A 55 -26.94 29.40 0.09
CA GLY A 55 -28.04 29.87 0.93
C GLY A 55 -29.06 28.78 1.30
N PRO A 56 -30.16 29.18 1.95
CA PRO A 56 -31.24 28.25 2.32
C PRO A 56 -31.88 27.50 1.15
N ALA A 57 -31.75 28.02 -0.08
CA ALA A 57 -32.22 27.34 -1.30
C ALA A 57 -31.45 26.05 -1.62
N GLY A 58 -30.32 25.79 -0.94
CA GLY A 58 -29.43 24.69 -1.25
C GLY A 58 -28.52 25.00 -2.43
N GLY A 59 -27.70 24.03 -2.81
CA GLY A 59 -26.70 24.17 -3.85
C GLY A 59 -25.73 22.99 -3.87
N HIS A 60 -24.67 23.11 -4.65
CA HIS A 60 -23.60 22.12 -4.67
C HIS A 60 -22.24 22.78 -4.83
N ILE A 61 -21.20 22.03 -4.49
CA ILE A 61 -19.80 22.38 -4.71
C ILE A 61 -19.03 21.13 -5.13
N GLU A 62 -18.02 21.31 -5.99
CA GLU A 62 -17.12 20.24 -6.42
C GLU A 62 -15.67 20.66 -6.17
N SER A 63 -14.80 19.68 -5.90
CA SER A 63 -13.36 19.90 -5.87
C SER A 63 -12.83 20.28 -7.25
N GLY A 64 -11.69 20.96 -7.31
CA GLY A 64 -11.13 21.43 -8.59
C GLY A 64 -10.80 20.30 -9.58
N ASP A 65 -10.55 19.09 -9.07
CA ASP A 65 -10.33 17.86 -9.83
C ASP A 65 -11.61 17.03 -10.06
N GLN A 66 -12.77 17.51 -9.63
CA GLN A 66 -14.08 16.83 -9.71
C GLN A 66 -14.13 15.45 -9.04
N ARG A 67 -13.18 15.13 -8.15
CA ARG A 67 -13.19 13.88 -7.37
C ARG A 67 -14.26 13.87 -6.30
N VAL A 68 -14.54 15.01 -5.67
CA VAL A 68 -15.54 15.13 -4.59
C VAL A 68 -16.60 16.15 -4.96
N ARG A 69 -17.86 15.74 -4.78
CA ARG A 69 -19.04 16.59 -4.91
C ARG A 69 -19.82 16.59 -3.61
N ILE A 70 -20.28 17.76 -3.19
CA ILE A 70 -21.15 17.95 -2.04
C ILE A 70 -22.44 18.60 -2.51
N ASP A 71 -23.57 17.93 -2.30
CA ASP A 71 -24.91 18.44 -2.57
C ASP A 71 -25.60 18.80 -1.25
N ILE A 72 -25.92 20.09 -1.08
CA ILE A 72 -26.59 20.64 0.10
C ILE A 72 -28.06 20.89 -0.25
N PRO A 73 -29.02 20.16 0.34
CA PRO A 73 -30.42 20.29 -0.04
C PRO A 73 -31.04 21.60 0.47
N ALA A 74 -32.14 22.01 -0.15
CA ALA A 74 -32.94 23.16 0.29
C ALA A 74 -33.42 22.98 1.75
N GLY A 75 -33.20 24.01 2.56
CA GLY A 75 -33.49 24.03 3.99
C GLY A 75 -32.46 23.33 4.88
N ALA A 76 -31.31 22.90 4.35
CA ALA A 76 -30.21 22.41 5.17
C ALA A 76 -29.48 23.53 5.93
N LEU A 77 -29.43 24.74 5.33
CA LEU A 77 -28.81 25.93 5.89
C LEU A 77 -29.88 26.97 6.26
N ALA A 78 -29.73 27.61 7.42
CA ALA A 78 -30.63 28.68 7.87
C ALA A 78 -30.32 30.04 7.23
N SER A 79 -29.07 30.25 6.81
CA SER A 79 -28.58 31.47 6.17
C SER A 79 -27.48 31.15 5.16
N SER A 80 -27.09 32.13 4.34
CA SER A 80 -25.98 31.96 3.40
C SER A 80 -24.67 31.70 4.13
N GLN A 81 -23.98 30.62 3.74
CA GLN A 81 -22.69 30.21 4.27
C GLN A 81 -21.69 30.06 3.12
N THR A 82 -20.44 30.48 3.34
CA THR A 82 -19.35 30.17 2.41
C THR A 82 -18.89 28.75 2.68
N ILE A 83 -19.12 27.86 1.73
CA ILE A 83 -18.73 26.46 1.77
C ILE A 83 -17.47 26.29 0.93
N SER A 84 -16.51 25.50 1.41
CA SER A 84 -15.31 25.19 0.63
C SER A 84 -14.86 23.74 0.76
N VAL A 85 -14.16 23.29 -0.28
CA VAL A 85 -13.52 21.98 -0.38
C VAL A 85 -12.06 22.17 -0.79
N GLN A 86 -11.15 21.49 -0.07
CA GLN A 86 -9.73 21.59 -0.32
C GLN A 86 -9.05 20.22 -0.11
N PRO A 87 -8.15 19.78 -1.01
CA PRO A 87 -7.43 18.53 -0.81
C PRO A 87 -6.42 18.64 0.34
N LEU A 88 -6.10 17.50 0.95
CA LEU A 88 -5.09 17.34 2.00
C LEU A 88 -3.81 16.72 1.43
N ASP A 89 -2.68 17.00 2.05
CA ASP A 89 -1.39 16.39 1.70
C ASP A 89 -1.31 14.90 2.04
N GLU A 90 -2.08 14.45 3.03
CA GLU A 90 -2.11 13.09 3.54
C GLU A 90 -3.52 12.57 3.72
N ASN A 91 -3.66 11.27 3.46
CA ASN A 91 -4.77 10.47 3.89
C ASN A 91 -4.35 9.61 5.09
N HIS A 92 -4.67 10.08 6.29
CA HIS A 92 -4.34 9.36 7.52
C HIS A 92 -5.38 8.31 7.93
N CYS A 93 -6.43 8.09 7.12
CA CYS A 93 -7.41 7.07 7.42
C CYS A 93 -6.75 5.68 7.35
N PRO A 94 -6.84 4.85 8.39
CA PRO A 94 -6.51 3.43 8.27
C PRO A 94 -7.32 2.80 7.13
N GLY A 95 -6.64 2.12 6.20
CA GLY A 95 -7.29 1.60 4.99
C GLY A 95 -7.76 2.67 4.00
N GLY A 96 -7.38 3.94 4.21
CA GLY A 96 -7.67 5.06 3.33
C GLY A 96 -7.12 4.81 1.92
N SER A 97 -7.86 5.28 0.93
CA SER A 97 -7.47 5.18 -0.48
C SER A 97 -7.66 6.51 -1.19
N GLY A 98 -6.67 6.89 -1.99
CA GLY A 98 -6.67 8.16 -2.71
C GLY A 98 -6.51 9.38 -1.79
N ALA A 99 -6.86 10.54 -2.32
CA ALA A 99 -6.75 11.83 -1.61
C ALA A 99 -7.87 12.00 -0.58
N ALA A 100 -7.53 12.64 0.54
CA ALA A 100 -8.50 13.14 1.51
C ALA A 100 -8.80 14.62 1.25
N PHE A 101 -9.99 15.07 1.65
CA PHE A 101 -10.48 16.42 1.42
C PHE A 101 -11.03 17.03 2.70
N ARG A 102 -10.62 18.28 2.96
CA ARG A 102 -11.19 19.11 4.02
C ARG A 102 -12.42 19.86 3.50
N LEU A 103 -13.53 19.68 4.20
CA LEU A 103 -14.77 20.41 3.99
C LEU A 103 -14.92 21.49 5.07
N MET A 104 -15.30 22.69 4.67
CA MET A 104 -15.34 23.85 5.56
C MET A 104 -16.64 24.64 5.37
N PRO A 105 -17.14 25.31 6.43
CA PRO A 105 -16.51 25.48 7.73
C PRO A 105 -16.66 24.25 8.65
N HIS A 106 -15.61 23.99 9.44
CA HIS A 106 -15.61 22.96 10.46
C HIS A 106 -16.67 23.26 11.54
N GLY A 107 -17.36 22.24 12.04
CA GLY A 107 -18.41 22.40 13.05
C GLY A 107 -19.73 23.00 12.55
N LEU A 108 -19.88 23.20 11.23
CA LEU A 108 -21.18 23.49 10.62
C LEU A 108 -22.12 22.30 10.82
N THR A 109 -23.35 22.54 11.29
CA THR A 109 -24.39 21.52 11.41
C THR A 109 -25.53 21.81 10.44
N PHE A 110 -25.90 20.82 9.64
CA PHE A 110 -27.03 20.91 8.71
C PHE A 110 -28.35 20.48 9.34
N ALA A 111 -29.43 21.24 9.09
CA ALA A 111 -30.78 20.86 9.51
C ALA A 111 -31.36 19.69 8.69
N LYS A 112 -30.81 19.47 7.48
CA LYS A 112 -31.08 18.31 6.63
C LYS A 112 -29.74 17.77 6.11
N PRO A 113 -29.51 16.45 6.11
CA PRO A 113 -28.21 15.91 5.69
C PRO A 113 -27.81 16.34 4.28
N ALA A 114 -26.57 16.78 4.13
CA ALA A 114 -25.92 16.95 2.83
C ALA A 114 -25.45 15.58 2.30
N THR A 115 -25.29 15.47 0.98
CA THR A 115 -24.72 14.26 0.35
C THR A 115 -23.29 14.54 -0.08
N ILE A 116 -22.35 13.68 0.32
CA ILE A 116 -20.98 13.66 -0.16
C ILE A 116 -20.84 12.50 -1.14
N THR A 117 -20.31 12.81 -2.32
CA THR A 117 -20.07 11.85 -3.39
C THR A 117 -18.60 11.90 -3.79
N PHE A 118 -17.90 10.78 -3.64
CA PHE A 118 -16.57 10.56 -4.18
C PHE A 118 -16.66 9.78 -5.49
N ARG A 119 -15.98 10.25 -6.53
CA ARG A 119 -15.71 9.47 -7.74
C ARG A 119 -14.41 8.70 -7.53
N TYR A 120 -14.47 7.38 -7.63
CA TYR A 120 -13.29 6.53 -7.47
C TYR A 120 -12.71 6.09 -8.82
N GLU A 121 -11.39 5.89 -8.82
CA GLU A 121 -10.62 5.48 -10.00
C GLU A 121 -10.01 4.09 -9.80
N GLN A 122 -9.28 3.60 -10.80
CA GLN A 122 -8.69 2.26 -10.77
C GLN A 122 -7.66 2.14 -9.64
N GLU A 123 -6.94 3.22 -9.37
CA GLU A 123 -5.91 3.34 -8.35
C GLU A 123 -6.51 3.16 -6.96
N ASP A 124 -7.75 3.63 -6.74
CA ASP A 124 -8.46 3.49 -5.47
C ASP A 124 -8.85 2.03 -5.17
N MET A 125 -9.00 1.23 -6.22
CA MET A 125 -9.34 -0.19 -6.13
C MET A 125 -8.10 -1.09 -6.09
N THR A 126 -6.90 -0.54 -5.92
CA THR A 126 -5.68 -1.36 -5.86
C THR A 126 -5.82 -2.40 -4.75
N ASP A 127 -5.74 -3.68 -5.13
CA ASP A 127 -5.79 -4.85 -4.25
C ASP A 127 -7.15 -5.09 -3.53
N THR A 128 -8.22 -4.41 -3.95
CA THR A 128 -9.57 -4.57 -3.39
C THR A 128 -10.65 -4.58 -4.48
N ASP A 129 -11.88 -4.91 -4.09
CA ASP A 129 -13.06 -4.86 -4.94
C ASP A 129 -13.82 -3.55 -4.67
N PRO A 130 -14.40 -2.89 -5.68
CA PRO A 130 -15.19 -1.67 -5.46
C PRO A 130 -16.34 -1.84 -4.46
N GLU A 131 -16.91 -3.04 -4.32
CA GLU A 131 -17.99 -3.32 -3.34
C GLU A 131 -17.54 -3.08 -1.88
N LEU A 132 -16.23 -3.01 -1.62
CA LEU A 132 -15.63 -2.77 -0.31
C LEU A 132 -15.22 -1.31 -0.08
N LEU A 133 -15.48 -0.40 -1.03
CA LEU A 133 -15.20 1.02 -0.81
C LEU A 133 -16.28 1.66 0.07
N ARG A 134 -15.85 2.47 1.05
CA ARG A 134 -16.72 3.28 1.93
C ARG A 134 -16.18 4.70 2.06
N VAL A 135 -17.02 5.62 2.53
CA VAL A 135 -16.61 6.99 2.89
C VAL A 135 -16.25 7.02 4.37
N ALA A 136 -15.12 7.65 4.69
CA ALA A 136 -14.67 7.90 6.05
C ALA A 136 -14.61 9.41 6.32
N PHE A 137 -14.73 9.78 7.59
CA PHE A 137 -14.39 11.11 8.07
C PHE A 137 -13.59 11.06 9.37
N GLN A 138 -12.76 12.07 9.59
CA GLN A 138 -12.02 12.25 10.84
C GLN A 138 -12.82 13.16 11.77
N SER A 139 -12.96 12.76 13.05
CA SER A 139 -13.60 13.58 14.08
C SER A 139 -12.61 14.54 14.74
N ASP A 140 -13.12 15.48 15.54
CA ASP A 140 -12.33 16.41 16.36
C ASP A 140 -11.38 15.69 17.34
N ALA A 141 -11.78 14.50 17.80
CA ALA A 141 -10.96 13.62 18.64
C ALA A 141 -9.90 12.86 17.83
N ARG A 142 -9.79 13.14 16.52
CA ARG A 142 -8.85 12.56 15.55
C ARG A 142 -9.05 11.06 15.26
N GLY A 143 -10.16 10.51 15.74
CA GLY A 143 -10.62 9.18 15.38
C GLY A 143 -11.30 9.19 14.01
N TRP A 144 -11.20 8.09 13.27
CA TRP A 144 -11.90 7.90 12.00
C TRP A 144 -13.23 7.19 12.20
N TYR A 145 -14.20 7.53 11.36
CA TYR A 145 -15.55 6.98 11.36
C TYR A 145 -16.07 6.82 9.93
N SER A 146 -16.92 5.82 9.68
CA SER A 146 -17.68 5.69 8.43
C SER A 146 -19.15 6.00 8.71
N PRO A 147 -19.83 6.85 7.93
CA PRO A 147 -21.27 7.00 8.06
C PRO A 147 -21.98 5.69 7.69
N SER A 148 -22.97 5.27 8.48
CA SER A 148 -23.83 4.11 8.16
C SER A 148 -24.57 4.22 6.82
N THR A 149 -24.72 5.45 6.30
CA THR A 149 -25.30 5.73 4.96
C THR A 149 -24.31 5.54 3.80
N SER A 150 -23.05 5.22 4.11
CA SER A 150 -22.00 4.99 3.13
C SER A 150 -22.34 3.80 2.25
N ARG A 151 -22.36 4.02 0.94
CA ARG A 151 -22.67 3.00 -0.06
C ARG A 151 -21.86 3.23 -1.32
N VAL A 152 -21.71 2.19 -2.12
CA VAL A 152 -21.05 2.26 -3.42
C VAL A 152 -22.05 2.05 -4.56
N ASP A 153 -21.91 2.84 -5.62
CA ASP A 153 -22.50 2.61 -6.93
C ASP A 153 -21.38 2.20 -7.88
N THR A 154 -21.29 0.90 -8.17
CA THR A 154 -20.24 0.35 -9.03
C THR A 154 -20.47 0.63 -10.52
N THR A 155 -21.69 1.01 -10.91
CA THR A 155 -22.01 1.38 -12.29
C THR A 155 -21.59 2.81 -12.58
N ALA A 156 -21.92 3.73 -11.67
CA ALA A 156 -21.52 5.14 -11.76
C ALA A 156 -20.09 5.41 -11.28
N ARG A 157 -19.45 4.43 -10.62
CA ARG A 157 -18.15 4.53 -9.94
C ARG A 157 -18.11 5.61 -8.86
N LEU A 158 -19.11 5.56 -7.98
CA LEU A 158 -19.28 6.53 -6.90
C LEU A 158 -19.28 5.83 -5.54
N VAL A 159 -18.69 6.48 -4.54
CA VAL A 159 -18.91 6.17 -3.12
C VAL A 159 -19.66 7.34 -2.50
N ILE A 160 -20.79 7.08 -1.88
CA ILE A 160 -21.76 8.11 -1.49
C ILE A 160 -22.11 7.95 -0.01
N ALA A 161 -22.10 9.05 0.74
CA ALA A 161 -22.56 9.08 2.11
C ALA A 161 -23.36 10.36 2.39
N SER A 162 -24.23 10.30 3.39
CA SER A 162 -24.92 11.47 3.93
C SER A 162 -24.19 11.98 5.17
N THR A 163 -24.14 13.30 5.34
CA THR A 163 -23.54 13.94 6.53
C THR A 163 -24.39 15.10 7.02
N THR A 164 -24.34 15.33 8.33
CA THR A 164 -24.90 16.52 8.98
C THR A 164 -23.83 17.54 9.36
N HIS A 165 -22.56 17.26 9.07
CA HIS A 165 -21.43 18.12 9.44
C HIS A 165 -20.30 18.10 8.41
N PHE A 166 -19.38 19.06 8.54
CA PHE A 166 -18.14 19.10 7.77
C PHE A 166 -16.90 18.89 8.65
N SER A 167 -15.92 18.23 8.06
CA SER A 167 -14.65 17.78 8.65
C SER A 167 -13.69 17.35 7.51
N ASP A 168 -12.77 16.43 7.77
CA ASP A 168 -11.91 15.81 6.77
C ASP A 168 -12.51 14.47 6.31
N TRP A 169 -12.55 14.23 5.00
CA TRP A 169 -13.28 13.12 4.37
C TRP A 169 -12.42 12.37 3.35
N THR A 170 -12.61 11.06 3.22
CA THR A 170 -11.88 10.22 2.25
C THR A 170 -12.67 8.97 1.85
N ILE A 171 -12.19 8.25 0.83
CA ILE A 171 -12.50 6.83 0.61
C ILE A 171 -11.66 5.96 1.55
N LEU A 172 -12.23 4.86 2.04
CA LEU A 172 -11.58 3.77 2.77
C LEU A 172 -11.91 2.40 2.16
N LYS A 173 -11.05 1.41 2.37
CA LYS A 173 -11.26 0.00 1.98
C LYS A 173 -11.74 -0.79 3.18
N SER A 174 -12.95 -1.35 3.13
CA SER A 174 -13.57 -1.98 4.30
C SER A 174 -13.06 -3.39 4.62
N ALA A 175 -12.33 -4.01 3.69
CA ALA A 175 -11.59 -5.24 3.94
C ALA A 175 -10.33 -5.30 3.06
N VAL A 176 -9.30 -5.97 3.57
CA VAL A 176 -7.98 -6.14 2.92
C VAL A 176 -7.40 -7.52 3.25
N ILE A 177 -6.45 -7.98 2.42
CA ILE A 177 -5.49 -9.00 2.85
C ILE A 177 -4.33 -8.27 3.53
N ASP A 178 -3.91 -8.76 4.69
CA ASP A 178 -2.77 -8.26 5.43
C ASP A 178 -1.69 -9.36 5.55
N PRO A 179 -0.47 -9.13 5.03
CA PRO A 179 -0.07 -7.99 4.18
C PRO A 179 -0.62 -8.07 2.75
N SER A 180 -0.96 -6.93 2.16
CA SER A 180 -1.39 -6.84 0.75
C SER A 180 -0.22 -6.84 -0.24
N VAL A 181 0.97 -6.44 0.22
CA VAL A 181 2.22 -6.49 -0.55
C VAL A 181 3.33 -7.01 0.33
N GLN A 182 4.01 -8.05 -0.12
CA GLN A 182 5.17 -8.62 0.56
C GLN A 182 6.22 -9.11 -0.43
N ALA A 183 7.48 -9.13 -0.01
CA ALA A 183 8.56 -9.77 -0.73
C ALA A 183 9.18 -10.84 0.17
N ILE A 184 9.37 -12.04 -0.37
CA ILE A 184 9.96 -13.18 0.35
C ILE A 184 11.00 -13.88 -0.53
N ASP A 185 11.95 -14.53 0.13
CA ASP A 185 12.97 -15.34 -0.54
C ASP A 185 12.34 -16.55 -1.27
N PRO A 186 12.96 -17.05 -2.36
CA PRO A 186 12.55 -18.32 -2.95
C PRO A 186 12.51 -19.44 -1.90
N GLY A 187 11.46 -20.27 -1.94
CA GLY A 187 11.20 -21.35 -0.98
C GLY A 187 10.64 -20.91 0.38
N ALA A 188 10.58 -19.60 0.67
CA ALA A 188 10.04 -19.10 1.94
C ALA A 188 8.51 -19.02 1.93
N SER A 189 7.93 -18.83 3.12
CA SER A 189 6.48 -18.67 3.30
C SER A 189 6.07 -17.29 3.83
N ALA A 190 4.84 -16.89 3.51
CA ALA A 190 4.18 -15.69 3.99
C ALA A 190 2.84 -16.06 4.63
N ASN A 191 2.59 -15.56 5.84
CA ASN A 191 1.30 -15.69 6.50
C ASN A 191 0.41 -14.51 6.11
N LEU A 192 -0.81 -14.81 5.66
CA LEU A 192 -1.79 -13.86 5.19
C LEU A 192 -3.04 -13.94 6.06
N SER A 193 -3.67 -12.81 6.31
CA SER A 193 -4.95 -12.73 7.03
C SER A 193 -5.92 -11.81 6.29
N VAL A 194 -7.20 -12.18 6.24
CA VAL A 194 -8.25 -11.25 5.83
C VAL A 194 -8.65 -10.41 7.04
N ARG A 195 -8.53 -9.10 6.88
CA ARG A 195 -8.94 -8.14 7.89
C ARG A 195 -10.07 -7.27 7.34
N ALA A 196 -11.07 -7.00 8.17
CA ALA A 196 -12.21 -6.18 7.81
C ALA A 196 -12.56 -5.22 8.95
N HIS A 197 -13.23 -4.13 8.60
CA HIS A 197 -13.91 -3.30 9.60
C HIS A 197 -15.10 -4.05 10.16
N ILE A 198 -15.22 -4.04 11.48
CA ILE A 198 -16.44 -4.44 12.18
C ILE A 198 -17.34 -3.23 12.39
N GLU A 199 -18.65 -3.43 12.27
CA GLU A 199 -19.65 -2.37 12.49
C GLU A 199 -19.84 -2.14 13.99
N VAL A 200 -19.01 -1.27 14.58
CA VAL A 200 -19.25 -0.71 15.91
C VAL A 200 -20.06 0.58 15.73
N HIS A 201 -21.37 0.47 15.92
CA HIS A 201 -22.28 1.58 15.77
C HIS A 201 -22.28 2.45 17.04
N GLU A 202 -21.92 3.72 16.89
CA GLU A 202 -22.19 4.74 17.89
C GLU A 202 -23.68 5.12 17.89
N PRO A 203 -24.24 5.63 19.02
CA PRO A 203 -25.65 6.01 19.14
C PRO A 203 -26.14 7.02 18.10
N ASP A 204 -25.23 7.74 17.44
CA ASP A 204 -25.51 8.74 16.41
C ASP A 204 -25.40 8.19 14.96
N GLY A 205 -25.25 6.87 14.79
CA GLY A 205 -25.25 6.20 13.49
C GLY A 205 -23.93 6.26 12.72
N LYS A 206 -22.82 6.52 13.43
CA LYS A 206 -21.45 6.43 12.93
C LYS A 206 -20.85 5.06 13.24
N ASP A 207 -20.05 4.54 12.32
CA ASP A 207 -19.34 3.27 12.52
C ASP A 207 -17.86 3.52 12.77
N ILE A 208 -17.28 2.87 13.78
CA ILE A 208 -15.83 2.94 14.02
C ILE A 208 -15.12 1.89 13.14
N PRO A 209 -14.25 2.29 12.20
CA PRO A 209 -13.53 1.39 11.33
C PRO A 209 -12.33 0.76 12.07
N VAL A 210 -12.55 -0.30 12.83
CA VAL A 210 -11.48 -1.09 13.46
C VAL A 210 -11.13 -2.29 12.58
N PHE A 211 -9.89 -2.40 12.09
CA PHE A 211 -9.45 -3.58 11.34
C PHE A 211 -9.19 -4.76 12.27
N THR A 212 -10.07 -5.75 12.24
CA THR A 212 -9.89 -7.03 12.93
C THR A 212 -9.89 -8.19 11.94
N LYS A 213 -9.51 -9.38 12.40
CA LYS A 213 -9.63 -10.60 11.61
C LYS A 213 -11.11 -10.84 11.29
N ILE A 214 -11.41 -11.06 10.01
CA ILE A 214 -12.79 -11.33 9.58
C ILE A 214 -13.29 -12.66 10.15
N ASP A 215 -14.59 -12.77 10.39
CA ASP A 215 -15.24 -14.06 10.67
C ASP A 215 -15.09 -14.98 9.44
N SER A 216 -14.58 -16.18 9.69
CA SER A 216 -14.26 -17.19 8.66
C SER A 216 -15.46 -17.59 7.81
N LYS A 217 -16.69 -17.40 8.29
CA LYS A 217 -17.92 -17.68 7.50
C LYS A 217 -18.07 -16.80 6.26
N PHE A 218 -17.43 -15.63 6.24
CA PHE A 218 -17.47 -14.72 5.10
C PHE A 218 -16.41 -15.04 4.05
N VAL A 219 -15.48 -15.95 4.35
CA VAL A 219 -14.43 -16.34 3.41
C VAL A 219 -14.82 -17.64 2.71
N ASP A 220 -14.77 -17.62 1.38
CA ASP A 220 -15.14 -18.75 0.52
C ASP A 220 -13.92 -19.60 0.17
N LYS A 221 -12.86 -18.98 -0.38
CA LYS A 221 -11.65 -19.70 -0.79
C LYS A 221 -10.44 -18.80 -1.00
N TRP A 222 -9.27 -19.38 -0.80
CA TRP A 222 -7.98 -18.84 -1.22
C TRP A 222 -7.50 -19.48 -2.53
N THR A 223 -6.84 -18.68 -3.37
CA THR A 223 -6.23 -19.13 -4.63
C THR A 223 -4.95 -18.36 -4.88
N VAL A 224 -4.03 -18.95 -5.63
CA VAL A 224 -2.83 -18.28 -6.13
C VAL A 224 -2.83 -18.31 -7.65
N GLN A 225 -2.58 -17.16 -8.27
CA GLN A 225 -2.29 -17.04 -9.68
C GLN A 225 -0.78 -16.87 -9.86
N GLY A 226 -0.16 -17.88 -10.45
CA GLY A 226 1.28 -17.96 -10.67
C GLY A 226 1.90 -19.23 -10.08
N ALA A 227 3.18 -19.18 -9.76
CA ALA A 227 3.92 -20.23 -9.08
C ALA A 227 3.69 -20.21 -7.56
N GLY A 228 4.15 -21.27 -6.88
CA GLY A 228 3.98 -21.44 -5.44
C GLY A 228 2.70 -22.17 -5.06
N HIS A 229 2.43 -22.26 -3.77
CA HIS A 229 1.26 -22.93 -3.21
C HIS A 229 0.62 -22.08 -2.10
N ILE A 230 -0.68 -22.23 -1.90
CA ILE A 230 -1.44 -21.53 -0.86
C ILE A 230 -2.19 -22.59 -0.04
N GLU A 231 -1.96 -22.59 1.26
CA GLU A 231 -2.63 -23.47 2.23
C GLU A 231 -3.59 -22.64 3.07
N ASP A 232 -4.86 -23.04 3.07
CA ASP A 232 -5.87 -22.44 3.95
C ASP A 232 -5.71 -22.99 5.37
N ASN A 233 -5.56 -22.09 6.35
CA ASN A 233 -5.36 -22.48 7.75
C ASN A 233 -6.68 -22.52 8.53
N ASP A 234 -7.56 -21.53 8.33
CA ASP A 234 -8.82 -21.37 9.06
C ASP A 234 -9.89 -20.52 8.33
N ASN A 235 -9.84 -20.52 7.00
CA ASN A 235 -10.53 -19.69 6.02
C ASN A 235 -10.17 -18.20 6.10
N ALA A 236 -10.06 -17.61 7.29
CA ALA A 236 -9.70 -16.20 7.44
C ALA A 236 -8.19 -15.94 7.34
N THR A 237 -7.37 -16.99 7.43
CA THR A 237 -5.91 -16.93 7.26
C THR A 237 -5.41 -18.03 6.32
N ALA A 238 -4.31 -17.75 5.64
CA ALA A 238 -3.67 -18.69 4.73
C ALA A 238 -2.15 -18.51 4.75
N THR A 239 -1.44 -19.59 4.42
CA THR A 239 0.01 -19.62 4.29
C THR A 239 0.38 -19.77 2.82
N TYR A 240 1.03 -18.77 2.24
CA TYR A 240 1.59 -18.87 0.89
C TYR A 240 3.04 -19.36 0.98
N THR A 241 3.42 -20.35 0.17
CA THR A 241 4.80 -20.83 0.03
C THR A 241 5.32 -20.56 -1.38
N ALA A 242 6.43 -19.82 -1.47
CA ALA A 242 7.07 -19.48 -2.73
C ALA A 242 7.75 -20.69 -3.38
N PRO A 243 7.86 -20.70 -4.73
CA PRO A 243 8.72 -21.66 -5.41
C PRO A 243 10.20 -21.51 -5.00
N GLU A 244 10.97 -22.59 -5.11
CA GLU A 244 12.42 -22.65 -4.79
C GLU A 244 13.31 -21.74 -5.66
N ARG A 245 12.75 -21.12 -6.71
CA ARG A 245 13.46 -20.23 -7.63
C ARG A 245 12.58 -19.04 -7.99
N ILE A 246 13.21 -17.94 -8.40
CA ILE A 246 12.49 -16.75 -8.90
C ILE A 246 11.65 -17.16 -10.12
N PRO A 247 10.31 -17.01 -10.07
CA PRO A 247 9.41 -17.45 -11.13
C PRO A 247 9.48 -16.56 -12.37
N ALA A 248 9.05 -17.08 -13.52
CA ALA A 248 9.07 -16.34 -14.79
C ALA A 248 8.14 -15.11 -14.80
N THR A 249 7.03 -15.20 -14.07
CA THR A 249 6.09 -14.10 -13.77
C THR A 249 6.25 -13.74 -12.30
N ASN A 250 6.37 -12.46 -11.97
CA ASN A 250 6.47 -11.96 -10.59
C ASN A 250 5.73 -10.59 -10.56
N PRO A 251 5.07 -10.16 -9.48
CA PRO A 251 4.72 -10.92 -8.27
C PRO A 251 3.76 -12.08 -8.55
N GLN A 252 3.64 -13.00 -7.58
CA GLN A 252 2.52 -13.93 -7.52
C GLN A 252 1.31 -13.21 -6.93
N VAL A 253 0.12 -13.52 -7.42
CA VAL A 253 -1.12 -12.88 -6.94
C VAL A 253 -1.90 -13.90 -6.12
N VAL A 254 -1.94 -13.70 -4.81
CA VAL A 254 -2.85 -14.43 -3.94
C VAL A 254 -4.20 -13.73 -3.95
N THR A 255 -5.26 -14.49 -4.10
CA THR A 255 -6.64 -13.98 -4.13
C THR A 255 -7.48 -14.73 -3.11
N VAL A 256 -8.20 -13.98 -2.27
CA VAL A 256 -9.26 -14.53 -1.42
C VAL A 256 -10.62 -14.08 -1.96
N VAL A 257 -11.57 -15.01 -2.02
CA VAL A 257 -12.96 -14.73 -2.37
C VAL A 257 -13.77 -14.62 -1.10
N LEU A 258 -14.44 -13.49 -0.92
CA LEU A 258 -15.41 -13.28 0.15
C LEU A 258 -16.82 -13.52 -0.38
N SER A 259 -17.66 -14.18 0.43
CA SER A 259 -19.08 -14.37 0.18
C SER A 259 -19.87 -13.34 0.96
N GLN A 260 -20.51 -12.40 0.27
CA GLN A 260 -21.41 -11.42 0.87
C GLN A 260 -22.77 -11.46 0.21
N THR A 261 -23.84 -11.32 0.99
CA THR A 261 -25.19 -11.13 0.45
C THR A 261 -25.48 -9.64 0.42
N ILE A 262 -25.63 -9.07 -0.78
CA ILE A 262 -25.98 -7.66 -0.99
C ILE A 262 -27.32 -7.64 -1.70
N ASN A 263 -28.33 -6.99 -1.09
CA ASN A 263 -29.71 -6.93 -1.62
C ASN A 263 -30.30 -8.33 -1.93
N ASN A 264 -30.12 -9.29 -1.02
CA ASN A 264 -30.51 -10.71 -1.18
C ASN A 264 -29.84 -11.45 -2.34
N VAL A 265 -28.80 -10.87 -2.95
CA VAL A 265 -28.00 -11.52 -3.99
C VAL A 265 -26.64 -11.87 -3.42
N LYS A 266 -26.24 -13.14 -3.48
CA LYS A 266 -24.89 -13.56 -3.12
C LYS A 266 -23.91 -13.00 -4.15
N ARG A 267 -22.96 -12.20 -3.70
CA ARG A 267 -21.85 -11.66 -4.48
C ARG A 267 -20.54 -12.29 -4.03
N GLN A 268 -19.66 -12.50 -5.00
CA GLN A 268 -18.27 -12.89 -4.76
C GLN A 268 -17.41 -11.65 -4.90
N ILE A 269 -16.76 -11.28 -3.81
CA ILE A 269 -15.91 -10.10 -3.71
C ILE A 269 -14.46 -10.61 -3.64
N LYS A 270 -13.54 -10.00 -4.40
CA LYS A 270 -12.15 -10.46 -4.47
C LYS A 270 -11.21 -9.46 -3.85
N LEU A 271 -10.36 -9.94 -2.95
CA LEU A 271 -9.20 -9.20 -2.46
C LEU A 271 -7.94 -9.84 -3.01
N HIS A 272 -6.92 -9.02 -3.22
CA HIS A 272 -5.66 -9.47 -3.80
C HIS A 272 -4.47 -9.12 -2.90
N ALA A 273 -3.46 -9.98 -2.90
CA ALA A 273 -2.16 -9.68 -2.34
C ALA A 273 -1.08 -10.01 -3.37
N LYS A 274 -0.05 -9.18 -3.44
CA LYS A 274 1.10 -9.34 -4.33
C LYS A 274 2.29 -9.83 -3.54
N ILE A 275 2.73 -11.06 -3.84
CA ILE A 275 3.90 -11.66 -3.22
C ILE A 275 5.05 -11.70 -4.23
N TYR A 276 6.01 -10.81 -4.03
CA TYR A 276 7.23 -10.76 -4.81
C TYR A 276 8.19 -11.85 -4.33
N VAL A 277 8.62 -12.73 -5.23
CA VAL A 277 9.57 -13.81 -4.90
C VAL A 277 10.96 -13.39 -5.36
N LEU A 278 11.79 -12.92 -4.42
CA LEU A 278 13.17 -12.48 -4.63
C LEU A 278 13.89 -12.27 -3.28
N GLY A 279 15.20 -12.45 -3.31
CA GLY A 279 16.07 -12.04 -2.20
C GLY A 279 16.25 -10.54 -2.10
N GLU A 280 16.93 -10.09 -1.05
CA GLU A 280 17.30 -8.69 -0.89
C GLU A 280 18.21 -8.19 -2.03
N GLY A 281 17.90 -7.01 -2.56
CA GLY A 281 18.58 -6.41 -3.71
C GLY A 281 17.66 -6.23 -4.91
N LEU A 282 18.22 -6.37 -6.10
CA LEU A 282 17.50 -6.27 -7.38
C LEU A 282 17.66 -7.56 -8.17
N VAL A 283 16.64 -7.93 -8.93
CA VAL A 283 16.71 -8.98 -9.94
C VAL A 283 16.21 -8.42 -11.26
N PHE A 284 16.90 -8.72 -12.36
CA PHE A 284 16.49 -8.26 -13.69
C PHE A 284 16.75 -9.31 -14.76
N ARG A 285 16.12 -9.17 -15.92
CA ARG A 285 16.43 -9.95 -17.12
C ARG A 285 16.41 -9.06 -18.35
N ILE A 286 17.13 -9.50 -19.37
CA ILE A 286 17.24 -8.81 -20.67
C ILE A 286 16.60 -9.72 -21.72
N ASN A 287 15.72 -9.17 -22.56
CA ASN A 287 15.04 -9.85 -23.66
C ASN A 287 14.37 -11.18 -23.26
N GLY A 288 13.72 -11.21 -22.09
CA GLY A 288 13.06 -12.42 -21.57
C GLY A 288 14.02 -13.55 -21.17
N GLY A 289 15.32 -13.26 -21.02
CA GLY A 289 16.34 -14.23 -20.59
C GLY A 289 16.21 -14.68 -19.13
N GLN A 290 17.28 -15.27 -18.60
CA GLN A 290 17.31 -15.71 -17.20
C GLN A 290 17.32 -14.50 -16.24
N TRP A 291 16.72 -14.70 -15.07
CA TRP A 291 16.79 -13.74 -13.97
C TRP A 291 18.22 -13.66 -13.43
N ILE A 292 18.77 -12.44 -13.37
CA ILE A 292 20.09 -12.11 -12.85
C ILE A 292 19.90 -11.41 -11.51
N PRO A 293 20.14 -12.10 -10.37
CA PRO A 293 20.06 -11.48 -9.05
C PRO A 293 21.29 -10.62 -8.79
N THR A 294 21.10 -9.54 -8.04
CA THR A 294 22.16 -8.64 -7.57
C THR A 294 21.88 -8.28 -6.12
N THR A 295 22.93 -8.03 -5.35
CA THR A 295 22.81 -7.61 -3.95
C THR A 295 23.21 -6.15 -3.79
N SER A 296 22.61 -5.45 -2.83
CA SER A 296 23.03 -4.11 -2.42
C SER A 296 23.41 -4.14 -0.94
N PRO A 297 24.69 -4.34 -0.59
CA PRO A 297 25.13 -4.36 0.81
C PRO A 297 24.87 -3.04 1.55
N LEU A 298 24.75 -1.93 0.82
CA LEU A 298 24.46 -0.60 1.37
C LEU A 298 22.96 -0.29 1.43
N GLY A 299 22.10 -1.17 0.91
CA GLY A 299 20.67 -0.96 0.82
C GLY A 299 20.29 0.23 -0.08
N LEU A 300 19.17 0.87 0.25
CA LEU A 300 18.68 2.07 -0.42
C LEU A 300 19.19 3.32 0.28
N SER A 301 19.94 4.16 -0.44
CA SER A 301 20.50 5.41 0.09
C SER A 301 19.57 6.58 -0.18
N LYS A 302 19.36 7.44 0.84
CA LYS A 302 18.73 8.75 0.67
C LYS A 302 19.81 9.80 0.37
N VAL A 303 19.70 10.51 -0.75
CA VAL A 303 20.63 11.57 -1.14
C VAL A 303 19.88 12.90 -1.17
N VAL A 304 20.41 13.90 -0.47
CA VAL A 304 19.81 15.24 -0.35
C VAL A 304 20.71 16.27 -1.02
N HIS A 305 20.13 17.12 -1.86
CA HIS A 305 20.83 18.24 -2.49
C HIS A 305 19.92 19.46 -2.55
N GLY A 306 20.19 20.45 -1.68
CA GLY A 306 19.27 21.56 -1.43
C GLY A 306 17.92 21.04 -0.94
N ASN A 307 16.85 21.39 -1.65
CA ASN A 307 15.48 20.96 -1.34
C ASN A 307 15.05 19.68 -2.07
N ILE A 308 15.93 19.06 -2.86
CA ILE A 308 15.61 17.85 -3.62
C ILE A 308 16.15 16.65 -2.87
N LYS A 309 15.29 15.64 -2.69
CA LYS A 309 15.64 14.35 -2.11
C LYS A 309 15.46 13.27 -3.17
N ARG A 310 16.44 12.36 -3.26
CA ARG A 310 16.39 11.22 -4.17
C ARG A 310 16.76 9.94 -3.43
N LEU A 311 16.19 8.84 -3.88
CA LEU A 311 16.54 7.50 -3.49
C LEU A 311 17.50 6.93 -4.54
N LEU A 312 18.57 6.29 -4.09
CA LEU A 312 19.62 5.73 -4.94
C LEU A 312 20.01 4.36 -4.40
N VAL A 313 20.08 3.39 -5.30
CA VAL A 313 20.66 2.08 -5.03
C VAL A 313 21.65 1.73 -6.13
N THR A 314 22.78 1.16 -5.72
CA THR A 314 23.68 0.45 -6.61
C THR A 314 23.76 -0.98 -6.12
N SER A 315 23.37 -1.92 -6.97
CA SER A 315 23.50 -3.35 -6.70
C SER A 315 24.43 -4.00 -7.70
N GLY A 316 25.01 -5.13 -7.33
CA GLY A 316 25.85 -5.87 -8.23
C GLY A 316 25.93 -7.36 -7.93
N LEU A 317 26.58 -8.05 -8.85
CA LEU A 317 26.97 -9.45 -8.74
C LEU A 317 28.35 -9.58 -9.38
N SER A 318 29.28 -10.22 -8.67
CA SER A 318 30.59 -10.58 -9.21
C SER A 318 30.90 -12.01 -8.80
N ALA A 319 30.81 -12.92 -9.76
CA ALA A 319 31.11 -14.34 -9.62
C ALA A 319 31.95 -14.82 -10.83
N PRO A 320 32.66 -15.95 -10.74
CA PRO A 320 33.42 -16.47 -11.88
C PRO A 320 32.54 -16.64 -13.12
N GLY A 321 32.82 -15.85 -14.18
CA GLY A 321 32.07 -15.87 -15.43
C GLY A 321 30.73 -15.13 -15.42
N LEU A 322 30.35 -14.46 -14.32
CA LEU A 322 29.09 -13.73 -14.20
C LEU A 322 29.32 -12.38 -13.51
N PHE A 323 28.97 -11.30 -14.21
CA PHE A 323 29.01 -9.94 -13.68
C PHE A 323 27.67 -9.27 -13.92
N ALA A 324 27.22 -8.48 -12.96
CA ALA A 324 26.14 -7.53 -13.16
C ALA A 324 26.35 -6.31 -12.27
N SER A 325 25.96 -5.14 -12.77
CA SER A 325 25.85 -3.91 -12.01
C SER A 325 24.59 -3.18 -12.43
N VAL A 326 23.84 -2.69 -11.45
CA VAL A 326 22.62 -1.90 -11.66
C VAL A 326 22.70 -0.67 -10.78
N THR A 327 22.47 0.49 -11.37
CA THR A 327 22.19 1.73 -10.62
C THR A 327 20.77 2.16 -10.92
N LEU A 328 19.97 2.28 -9.88
CA LEU A 328 18.60 2.75 -9.95
C LEU A 328 18.44 3.94 -9.00
N SER A 329 17.85 5.02 -9.50
CA SER A 329 17.52 6.18 -8.69
C SER A 329 16.21 6.81 -9.09
N TRP A 330 15.55 7.44 -8.14
CA TRP A 330 14.28 8.14 -8.37
C TRP A 330 14.09 9.24 -7.33
N PRO A 331 13.26 10.26 -7.60
CA PRO A 331 12.93 11.26 -6.60
C PRO A 331 12.28 10.59 -5.38
N GLU A 332 12.69 10.99 -4.18
CA GLU A 332 11.95 10.64 -2.98
C GLU A 332 10.59 11.35 -3.07
N MET A 333 9.54 10.58 -3.32
CA MET A 333 8.18 11.08 -3.21
C MET A 333 7.90 11.34 -1.73
N SER A 334 6.90 12.19 -1.43
CA SER A 334 6.48 12.38 -0.05
C SER A 334 6.24 11.02 0.61
N GLU A 335 6.60 10.89 1.90
CA GLU A 335 6.45 9.66 2.71
C GLU A 335 4.98 9.17 2.84
N LYS A 336 4.08 9.80 2.09
CA LYS A 336 2.63 9.92 2.25
C LYS A 336 1.85 9.10 1.22
N VAL A 337 2.53 8.40 0.31
CA VAL A 337 1.95 7.60 -0.76
C VAL A 337 2.39 6.15 -0.61
N ASN A 338 1.47 5.20 -0.42
CA ASN A 338 1.84 3.79 -0.20
C ASN A 338 2.41 3.09 -1.45
N SER A 339 2.12 3.61 -2.65
CA SER A 339 2.60 3.08 -3.94
C SER A 339 2.52 4.15 -5.03
N TYR A 340 3.44 4.14 -6.00
CA TYR A 340 3.40 5.09 -7.13
C TYR A 340 4.07 4.55 -8.38
N ILE A 341 3.64 5.04 -9.54
CA ILE A 341 4.16 4.67 -10.86
C ILE A 341 4.82 5.89 -11.48
N MET A 342 6.09 5.77 -11.86
CA MET A 342 6.86 6.83 -12.49
C MET A 342 7.22 6.43 -13.92
N PRO A 343 6.69 7.11 -14.95
CA PRO A 343 7.16 6.91 -16.31
C PRO A 343 8.62 7.39 -16.43
N TRP A 344 9.36 6.77 -17.34
CA TRP A 344 10.70 7.26 -17.70
C TRP A 344 10.60 8.62 -18.38
N GLN A 345 11.52 9.51 -18.04
CA GLN A 345 11.53 10.88 -18.56
C GLN A 345 12.95 11.29 -18.92
N LEU A 346 13.10 12.05 -20.01
CA LEU A 346 14.38 12.65 -20.36
C LEU A 346 14.62 13.90 -19.53
N LYS A 347 15.89 14.21 -19.29
CA LYS A 347 16.30 15.47 -18.67
C LYS A 347 15.89 16.64 -19.56
N THR A 348 15.14 17.60 -19.01
CA THR A 348 14.75 18.83 -19.72
C THR A 348 15.57 20.07 -19.30
N ASN A 349 16.36 19.98 -18.22
CA ASN A 349 17.35 20.95 -17.69
C ASN A 349 17.96 20.38 -16.36
N ASP A 350 18.83 21.12 -15.65
CA ASP A 350 19.74 20.69 -14.54
C ASP A 350 19.19 19.87 -13.34
N ASN A 351 17.96 19.37 -13.38
CA ASN A 351 17.34 18.58 -12.31
C ASN A 351 17.17 17.09 -12.66
N GLU A 352 18.25 16.40 -13.03
CA GLU A 352 18.26 14.92 -13.13
C GLU A 352 17.76 14.21 -11.87
N MET A 353 17.88 14.87 -10.71
CA MET A 353 17.40 14.33 -9.43
C MET A 353 15.87 14.27 -9.30
N ARG A 354 15.10 14.73 -10.30
CA ARG A 354 13.63 14.72 -10.30
C ARG A 354 13.00 13.66 -11.20
N ILE A 355 13.81 12.85 -11.87
CA ILE A 355 13.33 11.80 -12.78
C ILE A 355 13.81 10.42 -12.33
N PRO A 356 13.08 9.34 -12.62
CA PRO A 356 13.60 7.99 -12.43
C PRO A 356 14.67 7.69 -13.48
N ILE A 357 15.79 7.11 -13.03
CA ILE A 357 16.95 6.77 -13.86
C ILE A 357 17.38 5.35 -13.51
N ILE A 358 17.56 4.52 -14.54
CA ILE A 358 18.20 3.21 -14.40
C ILE A 358 19.28 3.03 -15.47
N TYR A 359 20.41 2.48 -15.03
CA TYR A 359 21.47 1.98 -15.88
C TYR A 359 21.89 0.60 -15.39
N LEU A 360 22.14 -0.32 -16.30
CA LEU A 360 22.68 -1.63 -15.94
C LEU A 360 23.65 -2.17 -16.98
N THR A 361 24.48 -3.12 -16.55
CA THR A 361 25.42 -3.84 -17.42
C THR A 361 25.68 -5.23 -16.86
N THR A 362 25.95 -6.18 -17.74
CA THR A 362 26.39 -7.54 -17.38
C THR A 362 27.86 -7.79 -17.73
N ASN A 363 28.61 -6.74 -18.05
CA ASN A 363 30.03 -6.82 -18.40
C ASN A 363 30.87 -6.08 -17.36
N PRO A 364 31.95 -6.69 -16.82
CA PRO A 364 32.84 -6.05 -15.85
C PRO A 364 33.53 -4.79 -16.39
N LYS A 365 33.62 -4.60 -17.71
CA LYS A 365 34.12 -3.37 -18.33
C LYS A 365 33.11 -2.22 -18.32
N GLY A 366 31.87 -2.48 -17.93
CA GLY A 366 30.79 -1.50 -17.92
C GLY A 366 29.98 -1.42 -19.21
N THR A 367 30.35 -2.17 -20.26
CA THR A 367 29.77 -2.05 -21.62
C THR A 367 29.38 -3.41 -22.21
N PRO A 368 28.21 -3.56 -22.86
CA PRO A 368 27.23 -2.52 -23.09
C PRO A 368 26.53 -2.06 -21.81
N LEU A 369 26.12 -0.79 -21.81
CA LEU A 369 25.27 -0.18 -20.81
C LEU A 369 23.84 -0.14 -21.35
N TYR A 370 22.89 -0.67 -20.59
CA TYR A 370 21.46 -0.60 -20.89
C TYR A 370 20.88 0.60 -20.16
N ALA A 371 20.30 1.54 -20.92
CA ALA A 371 19.82 2.81 -20.42
C ALA A 371 18.28 2.91 -20.49
N PHE A 372 17.70 3.75 -19.62
CA PHE A 372 16.27 4.04 -19.58
C PHE A 372 15.72 4.84 -20.78
N PHE A 373 16.56 5.18 -21.74
CA PHE A 373 16.23 5.88 -22.98
C PHE A 373 16.81 5.13 -24.18
N TYR A 374 16.33 5.44 -25.38
CA TYR A 374 16.86 4.92 -26.64
C TYR A 374 17.00 6.02 -27.69
N GLU A 375 17.79 5.77 -28.73
CA GLU A 375 17.92 6.66 -29.88
C GLU A 375 17.20 6.10 -31.10
N GLN A 376 16.54 6.99 -31.84
CA GLN A 376 15.96 6.69 -33.14
C GLN A 376 16.05 7.95 -34.02
N ASN A 377 16.55 7.81 -35.24
CA ASN A 377 16.69 8.93 -36.18
C ASN A 377 17.45 10.15 -35.60
N LYS A 378 18.51 9.90 -34.81
CA LYS A 378 19.32 10.92 -34.11
C LYS A 378 18.57 11.73 -33.04
N ALA A 379 17.40 11.27 -32.61
CA ALA A 379 16.68 11.83 -31.49
C ALA A 379 16.62 10.81 -30.34
N THR A 380 16.68 11.31 -29.11
CA THR A 380 16.58 10.51 -27.89
C THR A 380 15.14 10.48 -27.40
N TYR A 381 14.69 9.32 -26.95
CA TYR A 381 13.35 9.09 -26.41
C TYR A 381 13.42 8.33 -25.10
N PRO A 382 12.55 8.61 -24.11
CA PRO A 382 12.45 7.77 -22.93
C PRO A 382 11.95 6.37 -23.35
N SER A 383 12.47 5.33 -22.72
CA SER A 383 11.97 3.96 -22.91
C SER A 383 10.50 3.89 -22.49
N PRO A 384 9.61 3.29 -23.29
CA PRO A 384 8.26 3.00 -22.81
C PRO A 384 8.30 2.04 -21.63
N GLY A 385 7.45 2.25 -20.63
CA GLY A 385 7.46 1.50 -19.37
C GLY A 385 7.52 2.45 -18.17
N ASN A 386 7.85 1.93 -17.00
CA ASN A 386 7.86 2.71 -15.76
C ASN A 386 8.74 2.06 -14.69
N LEU A 387 9.02 2.84 -13.65
CA LEU A 387 9.41 2.38 -12.33
C LEU A 387 8.16 2.39 -11.43
N GLN A 388 7.83 1.26 -10.82
CA GLN A 388 6.70 1.11 -9.91
C GLN A 388 7.20 0.81 -8.51
N ILE A 389 6.82 1.65 -7.55
CA ILE A 389 6.98 1.39 -6.13
C ILE A 389 5.68 0.80 -5.61
N ALA A 390 5.70 -0.47 -5.19
CA ALA A 390 4.53 -1.19 -4.69
C ALA A 390 4.38 -1.09 -3.16
N LYS A 391 5.49 -0.90 -2.45
CA LYS A 391 5.52 -0.61 -1.01
C LYS A 391 6.69 0.33 -0.71
N ILE A 392 6.43 1.37 0.08
CA ILE A 392 7.46 2.23 0.67
C ILE A 392 7.90 1.64 2.01
N GLY A 393 9.21 1.66 2.27
CA GLY A 393 9.75 1.42 3.61
C GLY A 393 9.73 2.69 4.44
N LEU A 394 8.99 2.69 5.56
CA LEU A 394 8.82 3.85 6.44
C LEU A 394 9.88 3.91 7.54
N THR A 395 10.41 2.75 7.94
CA THR A 395 11.45 2.63 8.96
C THR A 395 12.73 2.02 8.38
N THR A 396 13.83 2.09 9.13
CA THR A 396 15.12 1.49 8.74
C THR A 396 15.09 -0.03 8.63
N ASP A 397 14.07 -0.68 9.22
CA ASP A 397 13.87 -2.13 9.11
C ASP A 397 12.85 -2.53 8.05
N ASP A 398 12.22 -1.54 7.42
CA ASP A 398 11.32 -1.77 6.30
C ASP A 398 12.05 -1.85 4.96
N TYR A 399 11.29 -2.32 3.97
CA TYR A 399 11.74 -2.50 2.60
C TYR A 399 10.92 -1.64 1.64
N TYR A 400 11.62 -1.06 0.68
CA TYR A 400 11.03 -0.67 -0.60
C TYR A 400 10.87 -1.93 -1.45
N ILE A 401 9.65 -2.13 -1.98
CA ILE A 401 9.33 -3.24 -2.88
C ILE A 401 8.75 -2.66 -4.16
N GLY A 402 9.17 -3.18 -5.30
CA GLY A 402 8.63 -2.72 -6.57
C GLY A 402 9.23 -3.41 -7.79
N SER A 403 8.97 -2.81 -8.94
CA SER A 403 9.36 -3.31 -10.26
C SER A 403 9.78 -2.19 -11.18
N PHE A 404 10.47 -2.53 -12.26
CA PHE A 404 10.76 -1.62 -13.35
C PHE A 404 10.65 -2.34 -14.69
N THR A 405 10.27 -1.60 -15.72
CA THR A 405 10.17 -2.11 -17.09
C THR A 405 10.67 -1.07 -18.08
N LEU A 406 11.59 -1.48 -18.95
CA LEU A 406 12.09 -0.77 -20.11
C LEU A 406 11.71 -1.59 -21.35
N LYS A 407 10.66 -1.21 -22.06
CA LYS A 407 10.28 -1.89 -23.31
C LYS A 407 11.30 -1.65 -24.43
N ARG A 408 12.04 -0.53 -24.35
CA ARG A 408 13.09 -0.13 -25.30
C ARG A 408 14.25 0.51 -24.54
N ALA A 409 15.01 -0.29 -23.81
CA ALA A 409 16.28 0.14 -23.22
C ALA A 409 17.32 0.34 -24.32
N GLY A 410 17.98 1.50 -24.36
CA GLY A 410 19.07 1.74 -25.30
C GLY A 410 20.32 0.96 -24.89
N ILE A 411 20.97 0.33 -25.86
CA ILE A 411 22.25 -0.37 -25.69
C ILE A 411 23.35 0.62 -26.07
N LEU A 412 24.19 1.00 -25.12
CA LEU A 412 25.26 1.96 -25.29
C LEU A 412 26.61 1.24 -25.17
N GLU A 413 27.39 1.29 -26.24
CA GLU A 413 28.74 0.73 -26.30
C GLU A 413 29.80 1.82 -26.09
N TYR A 414 30.97 1.41 -25.60
CA TYR A 414 32.11 2.31 -25.48
C TYR A 414 33.06 2.14 -26.65
N SER A 415 33.20 3.20 -27.45
CA SER A 415 34.02 3.20 -28.68
C SER A 415 35.51 3.45 -28.46
N GLY A 416 35.96 3.56 -27.20
CA GLY A 416 37.37 3.87 -26.88
C GLY A 416 37.68 5.38 -26.75
N GLY A 417 36.70 6.26 -27.01
CA GLY A 417 36.76 7.72 -26.77
C GLY A 417 35.77 8.20 -25.69
N THR A 418 35.48 9.50 -25.58
CA THR A 418 34.49 10.03 -24.61
C THR A 418 33.04 9.71 -24.96
N ASP A 419 32.77 9.27 -26.19
CA ASP A 419 31.43 9.18 -26.74
C ASP A 419 30.92 7.74 -26.69
N GLN A 420 29.79 7.56 -26.03
CA GLN A 420 29.01 6.32 -26.08
C GLN A 420 28.33 6.21 -27.44
N VAL A 421 28.41 5.03 -28.04
CA VAL A 421 27.78 4.74 -29.33
C VAL A 421 26.53 3.91 -29.09
N PHE A 422 25.40 4.36 -29.62
CA PHE A 422 24.17 3.60 -29.60
C PHE A 422 24.27 2.37 -30.51
N ASP A 423 24.08 1.18 -29.93
CA ASP A 423 24.22 -0.12 -30.59
C ASP A 423 22.90 -0.93 -30.64
N GLY A 424 21.77 -0.28 -30.34
CA GLY A 424 20.44 -0.86 -30.51
C GLY A 424 19.56 -0.77 -29.27
N ILE A 425 18.55 -1.64 -29.21
CA ILE A 425 17.57 -1.68 -28.12
C ILE A 425 17.42 -3.09 -27.55
N ALA A 426 17.04 -3.16 -26.28
CA ALA A 426 16.61 -4.38 -25.60
C ALA A 426 15.37 -4.13 -24.75
N GLU A 427 14.64 -5.20 -24.44
CA GLU A 427 13.66 -5.20 -23.36
C GLU A 427 14.36 -5.56 -22.05
N VAL A 428 14.11 -4.78 -21.00
CA VAL A 428 14.64 -5.02 -19.67
C VAL A 428 13.51 -4.91 -18.66
N GLU A 429 13.43 -5.88 -17.76
CA GLU A 429 12.48 -5.84 -16.65
C GLU A 429 13.14 -6.36 -15.38
N GLY A 430 12.62 -5.93 -14.23
CA GLY A 430 13.14 -6.38 -12.96
C GLY A 430 12.26 -6.01 -11.78
N TYR A 431 12.67 -6.53 -10.62
CA TYR A 431 12.02 -6.37 -9.33
C TYR A 431 13.08 -6.05 -8.28
N PHE A 432 12.65 -5.42 -7.19
CA PHE A 432 13.55 -5.09 -6.10
C PHE A 432 12.90 -5.22 -4.73
N ARG A 433 13.72 -5.61 -3.76
CA ARG A 433 13.43 -5.66 -2.32
C ARG A 433 14.61 -4.99 -1.63
N LEU A 434 14.46 -3.72 -1.26
CA LEU A 434 15.58 -2.88 -0.81
C LEU A 434 15.35 -2.39 0.60
N LYS A 435 16.23 -2.78 1.52
CA LYS A 435 16.19 -2.26 2.89
C LYS A 435 16.57 -0.78 2.89
N VAL A 436 15.89 0.02 3.70
CA VAL A 436 16.25 1.45 3.85
C VAL A 436 17.61 1.54 4.55
N GLY A 437 18.62 2.01 3.81
CA GLY A 437 19.96 2.22 4.33
C GLY A 437 20.00 3.41 5.29
N ARG A 438 21.04 3.46 6.15
CA ARG A 438 21.27 4.62 7.04
C ARG A 438 21.62 5.84 6.18
N SER A 439 21.02 7.00 6.49
CA SER A 439 21.37 8.29 5.88
C SER A 439 22.87 8.55 6.09
N PHE A 440 23.59 8.91 5.03
CA PHE A 440 24.99 9.36 5.09
C PHE A 440 25.07 10.88 4.98
#